data_AF-A0A7H0LLA6-F1
#
_entry.id   AF-A0A7H0LLA6-F1
#
_cell.length_a   1.000
_cell.length_b   1.000
_cell.length_c   1.000
_cell.angle_alpha   90.00
_cell.angle_beta   90.00
_cell.angle_gamma   90.00
#
_symmetry.space_group_name_H-M   'P 1'
#
loop_
_entity.id
_entity.type
_entity.pdbx_description
1 polymer ?
#
loop_
_entity_poly.entity_id
_entity_poly.type
_entity_poly.pdbx_seq_one_letter_code
_entity_poly.pdbx_strand_id
1 'polypeptide(L)'
;MVDTNPPDGAASKAAMAMRTTRIIMLLFACAVALIFFHILRESGPQAPLALLNRGDWAAGALKLASYALVAAGIQLLIFTRSPQLGFHGLLAVATVLGGVLIAWELPLRLADGLPFLAPPSAFLVAVGLLIWAWMRGAHTAPLSRIGAGVALLVTVPVILLVTWIVMLRTVL
;
A
#
# COMPACT_ATOMS: atom_id res chain seq x y z
N MET A 1 -33.00 31.24 23.05
CA MET A 1 -32.14 30.67 21.99
C MET A 1 -30.77 30.49 22.60
N VAL A 2 -30.39 29.25 22.93
CA VAL A 2 -29.03 28.95 23.41
C VAL A 2 -28.15 28.93 22.17
N ASP A 3 -27.18 29.82 22.10
CA ASP A 3 -26.16 29.84 21.06
C ASP A 3 -25.36 28.53 21.13
N THR A 4 -25.63 27.60 20.21
CA THR A 4 -24.92 26.31 20.10
C THR A 4 -23.67 26.42 19.23
N ASN A 5 -23.12 27.62 19.03
CA ASN A 5 -21.87 27.76 18.31
C ASN A 5 -20.73 27.16 19.16
N PRO A 6 -20.07 26.09 18.70
CA PRO A 6 -18.93 25.56 19.41
C PRO A 6 -17.84 26.64 19.47
N PRO A 7 -17.12 26.79 20.60
CA PRO A 7 -16.08 27.82 20.73
C PRO A 7 -15.06 27.65 19.59
N ASP A 8 -14.67 28.74 18.92
CA ASP A 8 -13.82 28.73 17.72
C ASP A 8 -12.55 27.86 17.86
N GLY A 9 -12.04 27.72 19.09
CA GLY A 9 -10.91 26.83 19.42
C GLY A 9 -11.20 25.33 19.29
N ALA A 10 -12.43 24.86 19.47
CA ALA A 10 -12.80 23.46 19.33
C ALA A 10 -12.90 23.04 17.86
N ALA A 11 -13.49 23.89 17.01
CA ALA A 11 -13.55 23.68 15.57
C ALA A 11 -12.14 23.69 14.94
N SER A 12 -11.28 24.62 15.37
CA SER A 12 -9.87 24.69 14.93
C SER A 12 -9.05 23.44 15.34
N LYS A 13 -9.18 22.97 16.58
CA LYS A 13 -8.51 21.75 17.06
C LYS A 13 -8.99 20.49 16.32
N ALA A 14 -10.29 20.38 16.05
CA ALA A 14 -10.86 19.27 15.29
C ALA A 14 -10.36 19.26 13.83
N ALA A 15 -10.31 20.44 13.19
CA ALA A 15 -9.77 20.59 11.83
C ALA A 15 -8.29 20.22 11.77
N MET A 16 -7.49 20.66 12.75
CA MET A 16 -6.07 20.31 12.85
C MET A 16 -5.86 18.81 13.05
N ALA A 17 -6.62 18.18 13.95
CA ALA A 17 -6.55 16.74 14.20
C ALA A 17 -6.92 15.91 12.94
N MET A 18 -7.96 16.31 12.21
CA MET A 18 -8.33 15.67 10.94
C MET A 18 -7.22 15.81 9.89
N ARG A 19 -6.58 16.97 9.80
CA ARG A 19 -5.46 17.20 8.87
C ARG A 19 -4.27 16.31 9.19
N THR A 20 -3.89 16.22 10.47
CA THR A 20 -2.77 15.37 10.92
C THR A 20 -3.03 13.90 10.62
N THR A 21 -4.24 13.40 10.89
CA THR A 21 -4.62 12.01 10.57
C THR A 21 -4.47 11.71 9.08
N ARG A 22 -4.94 12.61 8.19
CA ARG A 22 -4.79 12.44 6.74
C ARG A 22 -3.34 12.38 6.29
N ILE A 23 -2.48 13.22 6.86
CA ILE A 23 -1.03 13.22 6.55
C ILE A 23 -0.39 11.91 6.98
N ILE A 24 -0.63 11.46 8.21
CA ILE A 24 -0.10 10.17 8.72
C ILE A 24 -0.54 9.03 7.82
N MET A 25 -1.80 9.03 7.40
CA MET A 25 -2.35 7.99 6.53
C MET A 25 -1.71 7.95 5.15
N LEU A 26 -1.50 9.12 4.53
CA LEU A 26 -0.83 9.24 3.25
C LEU A 26 0.62 8.73 3.34
N LEU A 27 1.35 9.13 4.37
CA LEU A 27 2.73 8.72 4.56
C LEU A 27 2.84 7.21 4.83
N PHE A 28 1.90 6.64 5.59
CA PHE A 28 1.83 5.19 5.80
C PHE A 28 1.55 4.45 4.49
N ALA A 29 0.58 4.91 3.69
CA ALA A 29 0.31 4.33 2.38
C ALA A 29 1.55 4.36 1.48
N CYS A 30 2.25 5.49 1.46
CA CYS A 30 3.50 5.65 0.73
C CYS A 30 4.58 4.68 1.23
N ALA A 31 4.75 4.55 2.54
CA ALA A 31 5.70 3.61 3.13
C ALA A 31 5.38 2.16 2.75
N VAL A 32 4.10 1.75 2.82
CA VAL A 32 3.65 0.41 2.38
C VAL A 32 3.93 0.20 0.90
N ALA A 33 3.64 1.19 0.05
CA ALA A 33 3.92 1.11 -1.38
C ALA A 33 5.42 0.90 -1.66
N LEU A 34 6.28 1.67 -0.99
CA LEU A 34 7.72 1.59 -1.12
C LEU A 34 8.28 0.26 -0.63
N ILE A 35 7.83 -0.22 0.54
CA ILE A 35 8.22 -1.53 1.07
C ILE A 35 7.83 -2.62 0.08
N PHE A 36 6.57 -2.61 -0.39
CA PHE A 36 6.09 -3.63 -1.30
C PHE A 36 6.85 -3.61 -2.63
N PHE A 37 7.05 -2.43 -3.22
CA PHE A 37 7.84 -2.28 -4.44
C PHE A 37 9.29 -2.74 -4.26
N HIS A 38 9.92 -2.41 -3.13
CA HIS A 38 11.28 -2.85 -2.82
C HIS A 38 11.38 -4.37 -2.72
N ILE A 39 10.42 -5.02 -2.04
CA ILE A 39 10.34 -6.49 -1.95
C ILE A 39 10.24 -7.11 -3.36
N LEU A 40 9.43 -6.52 -4.24
CA LEU A 40 9.28 -6.98 -5.62
C LEU A 40 10.59 -6.85 -6.44
N ARG A 41 11.39 -5.82 -6.16
CA ARG A 41 12.60 -5.44 -6.93
C ARG A 41 13.88 -6.13 -6.48
N GLU A 42 14.19 -6.15 -5.18
CA GLU A 42 15.58 -6.28 -4.70
C GLU A 42 15.87 -7.45 -3.75
N SER A 43 14.89 -8.32 -3.45
CA SER A 43 15.04 -9.44 -2.49
C SER A 43 15.92 -10.61 -2.97
N GLY A 44 16.88 -10.39 -3.87
CA GLY A 44 17.80 -11.40 -4.40
C GLY A 44 17.50 -11.85 -5.84
N PRO A 45 18.32 -12.75 -6.42
CA PRO A 45 18.21 -13.17 -7.83
C PRO A 45 16.89 -13.85 -8.20
N GLN A 46 16.06 -14.13 -7.20
CA GLN A 46 14.79 -14.82 -7.30
C GLN A 46 13.57 -13.92 -7.08
N ALA A 47 13.78 -12.60 -6.93
CA ALA A 47 12.71 -11.62 -6.77
C ALA A 47 11.80 -11.57 -8.02
N PRO A 48 10.50 -11.26 -7.87
CA PRO A 48 9.55 -11.29 -8.99
C PRO A 48 10.00 -10.43 -10.17
N LEU A 49 10.39 -9.17 -9.93
CA LEU A 49 10.81 -8.27 -10.99
C LEU A 49 12.18 -8.67 -11.57
N ALA A 50 13.07 -9.23 -10.76
CA ALA A 50 14.37 -9.73 -11.24
C ALA A 50 14.19 -10.90 -12.21
N LEU A 51 13.24 -11.80 -11.95
CA LEU A 51 12.93 -12.92 -12.86
C LEU A 51 12.28 -12.44 -14.16
N LEU A 52 11.32 -11.51 -14.06
CA LEU A 52 10.70 -10.89 -15.23
C LEU A 52 11.76 -10.20 -16.11
N ASN A 53 12.68 -9.45 -15.50
CA ASN A 53 13.76 -8.75 -16.22
C ASN A 53 14.81 -9.68 -16.84
N ARG A 54 14.95 -10.92 -16.34
CA ARG A 54 15.86 -11.94 -16.90
C ARG A 54 15.21 -12.80 -17.98
N GLY A 55 13.92 -12.60 -18.25
CA GLY A 55 13.17 -13.38 -19.23
C GLY A 55 12.54 -14.66 -18.68
N ASP A 56 12.65 -14.94 -17.37
CA ASP A 56 11.93 -16.04 -16.71
C ASP A 56 10.52 -15.57 -16.32
N TRP A 57 9.72 -15.34 -17.35
CA TRP A 57 8.45 -14.63 -17.25
C TRP A 57 7.38 -15.38 -16.45
N ALA A 58 7.31 -16.70 -16.62
CA ALA A 58 6.32 -17.53 -15.93
C ALA A 58 6.60 -17.62 -14.42
N ALA A 59 7.86 -17.85 -14.03
CA ALA A 59 8.24 -17.88 -12.62
C ALA A 59 8.13 -16.49 -11.98
N GLY A 60 8.50 -15.43 -12.72
CA GLY A 60 8.33 -14.05 -12.29
C GLY A 60 6.86 -13.68 -12.05
N ALA A 61 5.96 -14.04 -12.96
CA ALA A 61 4.53 -13.80 -12.83
C ALA A 61 3.92 -14.56 -11.63
N LEU A 62 4.24 -15.84 -11.47
CA LEU A 62 3.72 -16.65 -10.36
C LEU A 62 4.17 -16.09 -8.99
N LYS A 63 5.44 -15.69 -8.88
CA LYS A 63 5.97 -15.08 -7.66
C LYS A 63 5.37 -13.70 -7.42
N LEU A 64 5.19 -12.89 -8.45
CA LEU A 64 4.53 -11.58 -8.33
C LEU A 64 3.12 -11.74 -7.73
N ALA A 65 2.35 -12.69 -8.26
CA ALA A 65 1.00 -12.99 -7.76
C ALA A 65 1.01 -13.45 -6.29
N SER A 66 1.94 -14.33 -5.93
CA SER A 66 2.07 -14.84 -4.56
C SER A 66 2.40 -13.72 -3.57
N TYR A 67 3.34 -12.84 -3.93
CA TYR A 67 3.73 -11.71 -3.09
C TYR A 67 2.60 -10.68 -2.96
N ALA A 68 1.85 -10.44 -4.04
CA ALA A 68 0.66 -9.62 -4.02
C ALA A 68 -0.41 -10.15 -3.06
N LEU A 69 -0.69 -11.46 -3.11
CA LEU A 69 -1.67 -12.10 -2.21
C LEU A 69 -1.23 -12.04 -0.75
N VAL A 70 0.05 -12.30 -0.47
CA VAL A 70 0.60 -12.19 0.88
C VAL A 70 0.49 -10.76 1.40
N ALA A 71 0.87 -9.77 0.57
CA ALA A 71 0.76 -8.36 0.93
C ALA A 71 -0.69 -7.98 1.23
N ALA A 72 -1.65 -8.35 0.36
CA ALA A 72 -3.07 -8.11 0.59
C ALA A 72 -3.58 -8.78 1.88
N GLY A 73 -3.14 -10.02 2.16
CA GLY A 73 -3.47 -10.73 3.41
C GLY A 73 -2.95 -10.03 4.66
N ILE A 74 -1.72 -9.50 4.63
CA ILE A 74 -1.16 -8.70 5.73
C ILE A 74 -2.01 -7.44 5.95
N GLN A 75 -2.42 -6.76 4.86
CA GLN A 75 -3.27 -5.58 5.00
C GLN A 75 -4.66 -5.91 5.54
N LEU A 76 -5.21 -7.09 5.22
CA LEU A 76 -6.45 -7.57 5.81
C LEU A 76 -6.30 -7.88 7.31
N LEU A 77 -5.16 -8.40 7.75
CA LEU A 77 -4.86 -8.55 9.18
C LEU A 77 -4.78 -7.18 9.87
N ILE A 78 -4.08 -6.21 9.27
CA ILE A 78 -4.03 -4.83 9.78
C ILE A 78 -5.44 -4.23 9.86
N PHE A 79 -6.28 -4.49 8.86
CA PHE A 79 -7.67 -4.04 8.82
C PHE A 79 -8.47 -4.48 10.05
N THR A 80 -8.24 -5.69 10.58
CA THR A 80 -8.92 -6.16 11.81
C THR A 80 -8.58 -5.33 13.06
N ARG A 81 -7.42 -4.67 13.07
CA ARG A 81 -6.94 -3.84 14.19
C ARG A 81 -7.17 -2.35 13.95
N SER A 82 -7.06 -1.92 12.70
CA SER A 82 -7.31 -0.54 12.28
C SER A 82 -7.84 -0.57 10.84
N PRO A 83 -9.16 -0.41 10.66
CA PRO A 83 -9.79 -0.42 9.34
C PRO A 83 -9.20 0.64 8.40
N GLN A 84 -8.89 1.83 8.95
CA GLN A 84 -8.34 2.93 8.16
C GLN A 84 -6.91 2.65 7.68
N LEU A 85 -6.05 2.04 8.51
CA LEU A 85 -4.70 1.62 8.10
C LEU A 85 -4.75 0.51 7.07
N GLY A 86 -5.55 -0.52 7.32
CA GLY A 86 -5.71 -1.64 6.38
C GLY A 86 -6.23 -1.16 5.02
N PHE A 87 -7.17 -0.22 5.00
CA PHE A 87 -7.67 0.38 3.75
C PHE A 87 -6.56 1.09 2.95
N HIS A 88 -5.80 1.98 3.59
CA HIS A 88 -4.74 2.72 2.90
C HIS A 88 -3.57 1.83 2.48
N GLY A 89 -3.28 0.78 3.26
CA GLY A 89 -2.31 -0.24 2.89
C GLY A 89 -2.77 -1.08 1.71
N LEU A 90 -4.05 -1.52 1.67
CA LEU A 90 -4.63 -2.21 0.52
C LEU A 90 -4.60 -1.34 -0.74
N LEU A 91 -4.93 -0.05 -0.60
CA LEU A 91 -4.85 0.92 -1.69
C LEU A 91 -3.43 0.98 -2.25
N ALA A 92 -2.43 1.12 -1.38
CA ALA A 92 -1.02 1.15 -1.76
C ALA A 92 -0.59 -0.12 -2.52
N VAL A 93 -0.92 -1.30 -1.98
CA VAL A 93 -0.61 -2.60 -2.62
C VAL A 93 -1.27 -2.70 -3.99
N ALA A 94 -2.57 -2.36 -4.10
CA ALA A 94 -3.30 -2.41 -5.36
C ALA A 94 -2.70 -1.44 -6.40
N THR A 95 -2.37 -0.21 -6.02
CA THR A 95 -1.77 0.77 -6.94
C THR A 95 -0.40 0.32 -7.45
N VAL A 96 0.49 -0.15 -6.55
CA VAL A 96 1.82 -0.64 -6.95
C VAL A 96 1.68 -1.84 -7.89
N LEU A 97 0.81 -2.80 -7.54
CA LEU A 97 0.60 -3.98 -8.37
C LEU A 97 0.02 -3.62 -9.73
N GLY A 98 -0.97 -2.71 -9.80
CA GLY A 98 -1.51 -2.21 -11.06
C GLY A 98 -0.45 -1.57 -11.95
N GLY A 99 0.43 -0.75 -11.37
CA GLY A 99 1.57 -0.17 -12.09
C GLY A 99 2.53 -1.24 -12.65
N VAL A 100 2.83 -2.28 -11.87
CA VAL A 100 3.68 -3.41 -12.31
C VAL A 100 3.00 -4.21 -13.43
N LEU A 101 1.69 -4.46 -13.35
CA LEU A 101 0.98 -5.19 -14.40
C LEU A 101 1.05 -4.47 -15.74
N ILE A 102 0.88 -3.14 -15.72
CA ILE A 102 0.92 -2.31 -16.93
C ILE A 102 2.35 -2.26 -17.49
N ALA A 103 3.34 -1.94 -16.65
CA ALA A 103 4.71 -1.73 -17.10
C ALA A 103 5.40 -3.00 -17.64
N TRP A 104 4.94 -4.20 -17.26
CA TRP A 104 5.46 -5.47 -17.76
C TRP A 104 4.50 -6.19 -18.73
N GLU A 105 3.46 -5.49 -19.20
CA GLU A 105 2.52 -5.99 -20.22
C GLU A 105 1.89 -7.36 -19.91
N LEU A 106 1.83 -7.72 -18.62
CA LEU A 106 1.32 -9.02 -18.18
C LEU A 106 -0.14 -9.28 -18.63
N PRO A 107 -1.03 -8.27 -18.72
CA PRO A 107 -2.37 -8.46 -19.29
C PRO A 107 -2.38 -8.85 -20.77
N LEU A 108 -1.38 -8.46 -21.57
CA LEU A 108 -1.32 -8.82 -22.99
C LEU A 108 -0.92 -10.29 -23.18
N ARG A 109 -0.30 -10.87 -22.15
CA ARG A 109 0.23 -12.24 -22.14
C ARG A 109 -0.73 -13.25 -21.54
N LEU A 110 -1.99 -12.87 -21.32
CA LEU A 110 -3.02 -13.77 -20.78
C LEU A 110 -3.24 -15.01 -21.66
N ALA A 111 -3.02 -14.90 -22.97
CA ALA A 111 -3.08 -16.02 -23.90
C ALA A 111 -1.96 -17.07 -23.69
N ASP A 112 -0.87 -16.69 -23.01
CA ASP A 112 0.29 -17.56 -22.75
C ASP A 112 0.02 -18.56 -21.59
N GLY A 113 -1.16 -18.49 -20.95
CA GLY A 113 -1.68 -19.50 -20.02
C GLY A 113 -1.71 -19.10 -18.53
N LEU A 114 -1.91 -20.10 -17.66
CA LEU A 114 -2.17 -19.94 -16.22
C LEU A 114 -1.17 -19.06 -15.44
N PRO A 115 0.16 -19.12 -15.67
CA PRO A 115 1.11 -18.28 -14.94
C PRO A 115 0.85 -16.77 -15.10
N PHE A 116 0.35 -16.35 -16.27
CA PHE A 116 0.10 -14.95 -16.59
C PHE A 116 -1.28 -14.47 -16.14
N LEU A 117 -2.21 -15.39 -15.85
CA LEU A 117 -3.49 -15.10 -15.20
C LEU A 117 -3.33 -14.84 -13.69
N ALA A 118 -2.26 -15.35 -13.07
CA ALA A 118 -2.06 -15.22 -11.62
C ALA A 118 -1.87 -13.75 -11.16
N PRO A 119 -1.04 -12.91 -11.81
CA PRO A 119 -0.90 -11.51 -11.39
C PRO A 119 -2.20 -10.68 -11.53
N PRO A 120 -2.94 -10.73 -12.65
CA PRO A 120 -4.21 -10.02 -12.79
C PRO A 120 -5.26 -10.50 -11.79
N SER A 121 -5.34 -11.80 -11.50
CA SER A 121 -6.28 -12.30 -10.49
C SER A 121 -5.92 -11.83 -9.07
N ALA A 122 -4.64 -11.82 -8.69
CA ALA A 122 -4.20 -11.25 -7.42
C ALA A 122 -4.53 -9.75 -7.30
N PHE A 123 -4.39 -9.00 -8.40
CA PHE A 123 -4.82 -7.60 -8.47
C PHE A 123 -6.32 -7.44 -8.29
N LEU A 124 -7.13 -8.26 -8.97
CA LEU A 124 -8.59 -8.24 -8.80
C LEU A 124 -9.01 -8.57 -7.37
N VAL A 125 -8.34 -9.51 -6.70
CA VAL A 125 -8.56 -9.80 -5.27
C VAL A 125 -8.26 -8.57 -4.41
N ALA A 126 -7.11 -7.93 -4.60
CA ALA A 126 -6.75 -6.74 -3.84
C ALA A 126 -7.74 -5.59 -4.07
N VAL A 127 -8.16 -5.36 -5.32
CA VAL A 127 -9.18 -4.35 -5.67
C VAL A 127 -10.55 -4.70 -5.09
N GLY A 128 -10.97 -5.96 -5.15
CA GLY A 128 -12.22 -6.43 -4.56
C GLY A 128 -12.26 -6.20 -3.05
N LEU A 129 -11.16 -6.51 -2.34
CA LEU A 129 -11.02 -6.22 -0.91
C LEU A 129 -11.04 -4.70 -0.63
N LEU A 130 -10.41 -3.90 -1.48
CA LEU A 130 -10.41 -2.45 -1.36
C LEU A 130 -11.81 -1.85 -1.54
N ILE A 131 -12.57 -2.31 -2.53
CA ILE A 131 -13.96 -1.91 -2.76
C ILE A 131 -14.84 -2.33 -1.58
N TRP A 132 -14.70 -3.57 -1.11
CA TRP A 132 -15.40 -4.04 0.08
C TRP A 132 -15.10 -3.18 1.32
N ALA A 133 -13.84 -2.84 1.55
CA ALA A 133 -13.41 -1.96 2.63
C ALA A 133 -13.98 -0.54 2.46
N TRP A 134 -14.03 -0.04 1.23
CA TRP A 134 -14.64 1.25 0.91
C TRP A 134 -16.13 1.28 1.25
N MET A 135 -16.89 0.27 0.81
CA MET A 135 -18.34 0.15 1.08
C MET A 135 -18.66 0.09 2.57
N ARG A 136 -17.75 -0.44 3.39
CA ARG A 136 -17.87 -0.46 4.86
C ARG A 136 -17.45 0.84 5.55
N GLY A 137 -17.10 1.87 4.80
CA GLY A 137 -16.65 3.16 5.35
C GLY A 137 -15.27 3.11 6.02
N ALA A 138 -14.43 2.12 5.71
CA ALA A 138 -13.13 1.98 6.38
C ALA A 138 -12.18 3.17 6.13
N HIS A 139 -12.34 3.85 5.00
CA HIS A 139 -11.56 5.04 4.64
C HIS A 139 -11.84 6.26 5.55
N THR A 140 -13.04 6.34 6.13
CA THR A 140 -13.46 7.38 7.08
C THR A 140 -13.44 6.92 8.55
N ALA A 141 -13.11 5.66 8.82
CA ALA A 141 -13.03 5.14 10.18
C ALA A 141 -12.01 5.94 11.02
N PRO A 142 -12.24 6.13 12.33
CA PRO A 142 -11.32 6.89 13.17
C PRO A 142 -9.99 6.15 13.36
N LEU A 143 -8.89 6.87 13.20
CA LEU A 143 -7.56 6.37 13.53
C LEU A 143 -7.40 6.31 15.05
N SER A 144 -7.26 5.11 15.61
CA SER A 144 -6.94 4.95 17.03
C SER A 144 -5.54 5.49 17.32
N ARG A 145 -5.26 5.92 18.56
CA ARG A 145 -3.91 6.38 18.96
C ARG A 145 -2.85 5.31 18.72
N ILE A 146 -3.21 4.05 18.96
CA ILE A 146 -2.35 2.89 18.69
C ILE A 146 -2.09 2.77 17.18
N GLY A 147 -3.13 2.89 16.34
CA GLY A 147 -2.99 2.93 14.89
C GLY A 147 -2.08 4.06 14.42
N ALA A 148 -2.25 5.27 14.94
CA ALA A 148 -1.37 6.40 14.64
C ALA A 148 0.10 6.13 15.02
N GLY A 149 0.32 5.54 16.20
CA GLY A 149 1.67 5.14 16.63
C GLY A 149 2.31 4.10 15.72
N VAL A 150 1.56 3.06 15.33
CA VAL A 150 2.02 2.04 14.38
C VAL A 150 2.32 2.64 13.01
N ALA A 151 1.44 3.51 12.52
CA ALA A 151 1.62 4.20 11.25
C ALA A 151 2.94 4.98 11.23
N LEU A 152 3.20 5.76 12.28
CA LEU A 152 4.45 6.51 12.42
C LEU A 152 5.68 5.60 12.55
N LEU A 153 5.58 4.53 13.35
CA LEU A 153 6.68 3.59 13.57
C LEU A 153 7.11 2.88 12.27
N VAL A 154 6.17 2.59 11.37
CA VAL A 154 6.48 2.03 10.04
C VAL A 154 6.96 3.12 9.08
N THR A 155 6.32 4.28 9.10
CA THR A 155 6.57 5.36 8.14
C THR A 155 7.94 6.02 8.33
N VAL A 156 8.30 6.37 9.56
CA VAL A 156 9.51 7.14 9.85
C VAL A 156 10.78 6.43 9.37
N PRO A 157 11.01 5.13 9.69
CA PRO A 157 12.18 4.41 9.19
C PRO A 157 12.22 4.32 7.67
N VAL A 158 11.07 4.14 7.00
CA VAL A 158 11.01 4.06 5.53
C VAL A 158 11.38 5.40 4.90
N ILE A 159 10.88 6.51 5.43
CA ILE A 159 11.25 7.84 4.94
C ILE A 159 12.75 8.08 5.16
N LEU A 160 13.27 7.79 6.36
CA LEU A 160 14.70 7.93 6.65
C LEU A 160 15.57 7.10 5.69
N LEU A 161 15.16 5.86 5.41
CA LEU A 161 15.85 4.98 4.48
C LEU A 161 15.83 5.55 3.05
N VAL A 162 14.68 6.03 2.57
CA VAL A 162 14.55 6.63 1.24
C VAL A 162 15.41 7.88 1.13
N THR A 163 15.33 8.77 2.12
CA THR A 163 16.17 9.99 2.17
C THR A 163 17.65 9.63 2.16
N TRP A 164 18.05 8.62 2.93
CA TRP A 164 19.42 8.10 2.95
C TRP A 164 19.86 7.59 1.57
N ILE A 165 19.05 6.77 0.90
CA ILE A 165 19.34 6.25 -0.46
C ILE A 165 19.48 7.39 -1.47
N VAL A 166 18.57 8.37 -1.43
CA VAL A 166 18.63 9.54 -2.33
C VAL A 166 19.88 10.36 -2.07
N MET A 167 20.22 10.63 -0.82
CA MET A 167 21.45 11.35 -0.46
C MET A 167 22.70 10.62 -0.93
N LEU A 168 22.78 9.30 -0.74
CA LEU A 168 23.91 8.50 -1.23
C LEU A 168 24.03 8.54 -2.76
N ARG A 169 22.91 8.51 -3.49
CA ARG A 169 22.90 8.63 -4.96
C ARG A 169 23.38 9.99 -5.47
N THR A 170 23.30 11.04 -4.68
CA THR A 170 23.81 12.37 -5.08
C THR A 170 25.29 12.58 -4.78
N VAL A 171 25.89 11.69 -3.99
CA VAL A 171 27.30 11.77 -3.57
C VAL A 171 28.19 10.80 -4.38
N LEU A 172 27.59 9.81 -5.04
CA LEU A 172 28.23 8.86 -5.97
C LEU A 172 28.02 9.30 -7.43
#